data_AF-A0A2W0B556-F1
#
_entry.id   AF-A0A2W0B556-F1
#
_cell.length_a   1.000
_cell.length_b   1.000
_cell.length_c   1.000
_cell.angle_alpha   90.00
_cell.angle_beta   90.00
_cell.angle_gamma   90.00
#
_symmetry.space_group_name_H-M   'P 1'
#
loop_
_entity.id
_entity.type
_entity.pdbx_description
1 polymer ?
#
loop_
_entity_poly.entity_id
_entity_poly.type
_entity_poly.pdbx_seq_one_letter_code
_entity_poly.pdbx_strand_id
1 'polypeptide(L)'
;MQAIAPGPIRASASNLQSQGEPRWRDLLIASWRSSADSQPAAGDGEALLASMFLQPLAEFAADRSTPQPRSETLAVCPLCNGRPLVGVLRPEGDGAKRSLICSRCATEWAFRRIICPACGEETVGKLAIYTADQFAHVRVEACDSCRYYIKTVDLTKNGHAVPVVDELATIPLNLWAQEHDYIKLRANLLGI
;
A
#
# COMPACT_ATOMS: atom_id res chain seq x y z
N MET A 1 27.73 7.25 -6.76
CA MET A 1 26.33 7.21 -6.27
C MET A 1 26.08 7.95 -4.96
N GLN A 2 27.06 8.14 -4.06
CA GLN A 2 26.84 8.78 -2.75
C GLN A 2 26.54 10.30 -2.79
N ALA A 3 26.91 11.04 -3.84
CA ALA A 3 26.79 12.51 -3.83
C ALA A 3 25.35 13.05 -4.04
N ILE A 4 24.43 12.25 -4.59
CA ILE A 4 23.11 12.70 -5.07
C ILE A 4 21.97 12.30 -4.10
N ALA A 5 22.18 11.30 -3.23
CA ALA A 5 21.12 10.83 -2.33
C ALA A 5 20.83 11.83 -1.19
N PRO A 6 19.55 11.97 -0.77
CA PRO A 6 19.16 12.73 0.43
C PRO A 6 19.96 12.29 1.66
N GLY A 7 20.31 13.24 2.53
CA GLY A 7 21.17 13.02 3.70
C GLY A 7 20.80 11.81 4.55
N PRO A 8 19.52 11.65 4.97
CA PRO A 8 19.10 10.50 5.77
C PRO A 8 19.31 9.15 5.07
N ILE A 9 18.91 9.04 3.80
CA ILE A 9 19.08 7.81 3.01
C ILE A 9 20.56 7.48 2.83
N ARG A 10 21.39 8.50 2.57
CA ARG A 10 22.85 8.35 2.44
C ARG A 10 23.46 7.83 3.74
N ALA A 11 23.04 8.36 4.89
CA ALA A 11 23.51 7.92 6.19
C ALA A 11 23.12 6.46 6.47
N SER A 12 21.84 6.10 6.28
CA SER A 12 21.38 4.72 6.45
C SER A 12 22.09 3.74 5.50
N ALA A 13 22.28 4.11 4.24
CA ALA A 13 23.00 3.28 3.28
C ALA A 13 24.48 3.10 3.65
N SER A 14 25.16 4.17 4.08
CA SER A 14 26.56 4.11 4.51
C SER A 14 26.73 3.27 5.77
N ASN A 15 25.80 3.40 6.72
CA ASN A 15 25.76 2.59 7.93
C ASN A 15 25.60 1.10 7.60
N LEU A 16 24.61 0.75 6.79
CA LEU A 16 24.38 -0.62 6.34
C LEU A 16 25.58 -1.19 5.58
N GLN A 17 26.23 -0.40 4.73
CA GLN A 17 27.44 -0.84 4.02
C GLN A 17 28.59 -1.16 4.99
N SER A 18 28.79 -0.33 6.02
CA SER A 18 29.87 -0.53 7.01
C SER A 18 29.71 -1.78 7.86
N GLN A 19 28.47 -2.25 8.05
CA GLN A 19 28.15 -3.43 8.86
C GLN A 19 28.27 -4.76 8.08
N GLY A 20 28.50 -4.71 6.76
CA GLY A 20 28.75 -5.88 5.93
C GLY A 20 27.52 -6.74 5.59
N GLU A 21 27.75 -7.80 4.80
CA GLU A 21 26.69 -8.67 4.26
C GLU A 21 25.75 -9.29 5.30
N PRO A 22 26.22 -9.78 6.47
CA PRO A 22 25.32 -10.42 7.44
C PRO A 22 24.19 -9.49 7.89
N ARG A 23 24.49 -8.21 8.15
CA ARG A 23 23.49 -7.21 8.54
C ARG A 23 22.43 -7.02 7.46
N TRP A 24 22.87 -6.91 6.20
CA TRP A 24 21.96 -6.78 5.06
C TRP A 24 21.00 -7.96 4.97
N ARG A 25 21.53 -9.17 5.10
CA ARG A 25 20.76 -10.40 5.02
C ARG A 25 19.72 -10.48 6.13
N ASP A 26 20.12 -10.15 7.36
CA ASP A 26 19.22 -10.14 8.52
C ASP A 26 18.11 -9.10 8.37
N LEU A 27 18.44 -7.88 7.91
CA LEU A 27 17.46 -6.83 7.65
C LEU A 27 16.42 -7.25 6.60
N LEU A 28 16.87 -7.82 5.48
CA LEU A 28 16.00 -8.27 4.40
C LEU A 28 15.11 -9.45 4.84
N ILE A 29 15.66 -10.42 5.57
CA ILE A 29 14.90 -11.54 6.11
C ILE A 29 13.86 -11.06 7.13
N ALA A 30 14.25 -10.16 8.04
CA ALA A 30 13.35 -9.58 9.04
C ALA A 30 12.20 -8.81 8.35
N SER A 31 12.53 -7.99 7.34
CA SER A 31 11.55 -7.23 6.57
C SER A 31 10.58 -8.14 5.80
N TRP A 32 11.09 -9.21 5.18
CA TRP A 32 10.25 -10.19 4.48
C TRP A 32 9.29 -10.95 5.42
N ARG A 33 9.77 -11.29 6.63
CA ARG A 33 9.00 -12.01 7.65
C ARG A 33 8.11 -11.11 8.50
N SER A 34 8.26 -9.78 8.36
CA SER A 34 7.44 -8.82 9.12
C SER A 34 5.95 -9.08 8.92
N SER A 35 5.18 -8.90 9.99
CA SER A 35 3.73 -9.07 9.93
C SER A 35 3.14 -8.03 8.97
N ALA A 36 2.00 -8.38 8.37
CA ALA A 36 1.21 -7.46 7.56
C ALA A 36 0.83 -6.18 8.35
N ASP A 37 0.76 -6.28 9.69
CA ASP A 37 0.46 -5.19 10.62
C ASP A 37 1.66 -4.29 10.94
N SER A 38 2.88 -4.75 10.68
CA SER A 38 4.10 -4.02 11.02
C SER A 38 4.33 -2.91 9.99
N GLN A 39 4.00 -1.66 10.35
CA GLN A 39 4.41 -0.50 9.57
C GLN A 39 5.80 -0.04 10.04
N PRO A 40 6.74 0.23 9.12
CA PRO A 40 8.02 0.82 9.50
C PRO A 40 7.79 2.20 10.12
N ALA A 41 8.61 2.55 11.10
CA ALA A 41 8.53 3.87 11.72
C ALA A 41 8.83 4.97 10.69
N ALA A 42 8.18 6.12 10.83
CA ALA A 42 8.48 7.27 10.00
C ALA A 42 9.97 7.64 10.13
N GLY A 43 10.66 7.76 9.00
CA GLY A 43 12.10 8.05 8.97
C GLY A 43 13.01 6.83 9.16
N ASP A 44 12.48 5.60 9.20
CA ASP A 44 13.30 4.39 9.19
C ASP A 44 13.91 4.15 7.80
N GLY A 45 15.10 4.71 7.60
CA GLY A 45 15.84 4.59 6.35
C GLY A 45 16.30 3.17 6.03
N GLU A 46 16.49 2.31 7.03
CA GLU A 46 16.87 0.91 6.78
C GLU A 46 15.66 0.10 6.29
N ALA A 47 14.48 0.30 6.89
CA ALA A 47 13.25 -0.31 6.39
C ALA A 47 12.89 0.17 4.98
N LEU A 48 13.07 1.47 4.70
CA LEU A 48 12.90 2.02 3.36
C LEU A 48 13.81 1.32 2.34
N LEU A 49 15.11 1.21 2.65
CA LEU A 49 16.06 0.52 1.78
C LEU A 49 15.68 -0.95 1.60
N ALA A 50 15.30 -1.65 2.68
CA ALA A 50 14.86 -3.03 2.60
C ALA A 50 13.64 -3.20 1.67
N SER A 51 12.64 -2.32 1.77
CA SER A 51 11.49 -2.32 0.87
C SER A 51 11.89 -2.08 -0.58
N MET A 52 12.79 -1.13 -0.85
CA MET A 52 13.28 -0.84 -2.21
C MET A 52 13.98 -2.04 -2.86
N PHE A 53 14.74 -2.84 -2.09
CA PHE A 53 15.39 -4.04 -2.61
C PHE A 53 14.46 -5.24 -2.72
N LEU A 54 13.52 -5.41 -1.77
CA LEU A 54 12.62 -6.56 -1.73
C LEU A 54 11.47 -6.45 -2.73
N GLN A 55 10.95 -5.26 -3.00
CA GLN A 55 9.76 -5.11 -3.83
C GLN A 55 9.96 -5.62 -5.26
N PRO A 56 11.03 -5.28 -6.01
CA PRO A 56 11.24 -5.82 -7.35
C PRO A 56 11.34 -7.35 -7.37
N LEU A 57 11.95 -7.94 -6.34
CA LEU A 57 12.05 -9.39 -6.19
C LEU A 57 10.68 -10.03 -5.88
N ALA A 58 9.87 -9.36 -5.05
CA ALA A 58 8.53 -9.80 -4.70
C ALA A 58 7.59 -9.77 -5.91
N GLU A 59 7.66 -8.72 -6.73
CA GLU A 59 6.94 -8.58 -8.00
C GLU A 59 7.38 -9.66 -8.99
N PHE A 60 8.70 -9.85 -9.16
CA PHE A 60 9.24 -10.90 -10.03
C PHE A 60 8.77 -12.31 -9.64
N ALA A 61 8.68 -12.59 -8.34
CA ALA A 61 8.15 -13.85 -7.84
C ALA A 61 6.64 -13.97 -8.05
N ALA A 62 5.90 -12.87 -7.90
CA ALA A 62 4.46 -12.83 -8.15
C ALA A 62 4.09 -13.10 -9.61
N ASP A 63 4.83 -12.53 -10.55
CA ASP A 63 4.63 -12.73 -11.99
C ASP A 63 4.82 -14.19 -12.44
N ARG A 64 5.52 -15.00 -11.63
CA ARG A 64 5.74 -16.44 -11.86
C ARG A 64 4.85 -17.34 -11.01
N SER A 65 4.02 -16.75 -10.15
CA SER A 65 3.09 -17.49 -9.33
C SER A 65 1.78 -17.72 -10.10
N THR A 66 1.10 -18.82 -9.79
CA THR A 66 -0.24 -19.08 -10.32
C THR A 66 -1.28 -18.40 -9.41
N PRO A 67 -2.12 -17.49 -9.94
CA PRO A 67 -3.21 -16.92 -9.17
C PRO A 67 -4.16 -18.03 -8.71
N GLN A 68 -4.43 -18.09 -7.41
CA GLN A 68 -5.44 -19.00 -6.89
C GLN A 68 -6.76 -18.24 -6.68
N PRO A 69 -7.91 -18.77 -7.12
CA PRO A 69 -9.19 -18.20 -6.79
C PRO A 69 -9.38 -18.28 -5.27
N ARG A 70 -9.69 -17.13 -4.66
CA ARG A 70 -9.88 -17.03 -3.20
C ARG A 70 -11.04 -16.09 -2.87
N SER A 71 -11.42 -16.09 -1.60
CA SER A 71 -12.48 -15.24 -1.06
C SER A 71 -12.28 -13.75 -1.41
N GLU A 72 -13.35 -13.10 -1.85
CA GLU A 72 -13.40 -11.65 -2.12
C GLU A 72 -13.43 -10.81 -0.82
N THR A 73 -13.13 -11.39 0.33
CA THR A 73 -13.01 -10.70 1.63
C THR A 73 -11.63 -10.83 2.25
N LEU A 74 -10.64 -11.36 1.51
CA LEU A 74 -9.28 -11.45 2.02
C LEU A 74 -8.65 -10.05 2.21
N ALA A 75 -8.46 -9.68 3.48
CA ALA A 75 -7.85 -8.42 3.91
C ALA A 75 -6.33 -8.33 3.64
N VAL A 76 -5.71 -9.45 3.27
CA VAL A 76 -4.28 -9.59 2.98
C VAL A 76 -4.07 -10.24 1.63
N CYS A 77 -2.93 -9.94 1.01
CA CYS A 77 -2.55 -10.46 -0.28
C CYS A 77 -2.52 -12.00 -0.25
N PRO A 78 -3.21 -12.68 -1.19
CA PRO A 78 -3.28 -14.13 -1.20
C PRO A 78 -1.95 -14.82 -1.51
N LEU A 79 -1.00 -14.09 -2.11
CA LEU A 79 0.31 -14.61 -2.47
C LEU A 79 1.31 -14.43 -1.33
N CYS A 80 1.49 -13.20 -0.86
CA CYS A 80 2.59 -12.85 0.04
C CYS A 80 2.13 -12.48 1.46
N ASN A 81 0.83 -12.49 1.74
CA ASN A 81 0.22 -12.10 3.01
C ASN A 81 0.43 -10.63 3.43
N GLY A 82 0.93 -9.78 2.53
CA GLY A 82 1.08 -8.34 2.76
C GLY A 82 -0.26 -7.60 2.71
N ARG A 83 -0.38 -6.49 3.45
CA ARG A 83 -1.58 -5.62 3.40
C ARG A 83 -1.69 -4.86 2.07
N PRO A 84 -2.90 -4.47 1.66
CA PRO A 84 -3.11 -3.68 0.46
C PRO A 84 -2.52 -2.27 0.60
N LEU A 85 -1.97 -1.76 -0.49
CA LEU A 85 -1.55 -0.36 -0.61
C LEU A 85 -2.70 0.53 -1.07
N VAL A 86 -3.40 0.10 -2.10
CA VAL A 86 -4.40 0.90 -2.82
C VAL A 86 -5.57 0.01 -3.24
N GLY A 87 -6.77 0.56 -3.21
CA GLY A 87 -7.95 -0.02 -3.84
C GLY A 87 -8.10 0.42 -5.29
N VAL A 88 -8.70 -0.42 -6.12
CA VAL A 88 -9.00 -0.05 -7.52
C VAL A 88 -10.46 -0.33 -7.81
N LEU A 89 -11.13 0.59 -8.49
CA LEU A 89 -12.42 0.33 -9.12
C LEU A 89 -12.22 0.22 -10.63
N ARG A 90 -12.60 -0.91 -11.20
CA ARG A 90 -12.57 -1.17 -12.64
C ARG A 90 -13.98 -1.26 -13.19
N PRO A 91 -14.25 -0.75 -14.40
CA PRO A 91 -15.55 -0.93 -15.05
C PRO A 91 -15.96 -2.41 -15.12
N GLU A 92 -17.18 -2.73 -14.70
CA GLU A 92 -17.78 -4.07 -14.83
C GLU A 92 -19.30 -3.91 -15.04
N GLY A 93 -19.77 -4.19 -16.27
CA GLY A 93 -21.15 -3.89 -16.67
C GLY A 93 -21.47 -2.40 -16.51
N ASP A 94 -22.62 -2.10 -15.91
CA ASP A 94 -23.04 -0.72 -15.56
C ASP A 94 -22.43 -0.22 -14.24
N GLY A 95 -21.56 -1.01 -13.62
CA GLY A 95 -20.97 -0.74 -12.32
C GLY A 95 -19.45 -0.74 -12.33
N ALA A 96 -18.90 -0.97 -11.14
CA ALA A 96 -17.47 -1.11 -10.96
C ALA A 96 -17.17 -2.25 -10.01
N LYS A 97 -16.20 -3.08 -10.39
CA LYS A 97 -15.62 -4.13 -9.55
C LYS A 97 -14.49 -3.54 -8.72
N ARG A 98 -14.42 -3.90 -7.45
CA ARG A 98 -13.32 -3.52 -6.57
C ARG A 98 -12.26 -4.61 -6.50
N SER A 99 -11.02 -4.19 -6.53
CA SER A 99 -9.84 -4.98 -6.22
C SER A 99 -8.91 -4.20 -5.29
N LEU A 100 -7.92 -4.91 -4.74
CA LEU A 100 -6.85 -4.35 -3.92
C LEU A 100 -5.51 -4.71 -4.54
N ILE A 101 -4.53 -3.82 -4.46
CA ILE A 101 -3.15 -4.05 -4.91
C ILE A 101 -2.24 -4.17 -3.68
N CYS A 102 -1.38 -5.20 -3.67
CA CYS A 102 -0.48 -5.47 -2.55
C CYS A 102 0.61 -4.40 -2.42
N SER A 103 0.89 -3.96 -1.20
CA SER A 103 2.01 -3.04 -0.90
C SER A 103 3.40 -3.63 -1.08
N ARG A 104 3.52 -4.96 -1.25
CA ARG A 104 4.82 -5.66 -1.31
C ARG A 104 5.13 -6.29 -2.65
N CYS A 105 4.21 -7.08 -3.20
CA CYS A 105 4.44 -7.85 -4.43
C CYS A 105 3.57 -7.39 -5.60
N ALA A 106 2.86 -6.27 -5.44
CA ALA A 106 1.94 -5.68 -6.42
C ALA A 106 0.81 -6.60 -6.94
N THR A 107 0.65 -7.82 -6.40
CA THR A 107 -0.47 -8.70 -6.76
C THR A 107 -1.79 -8.00 -6.52
N GLU A 108 -2.63 -7.97 -7.54
CA GLU A 108 -4.00 -7.48 -7.49
C GLU A 108 -4.97 -8.65 -7.19
N TRP A 109 -5.94 -8.45 -6.31
CA TRP A 109 -6.99 -9.44 -6.04
C TRP A 109 -8.36 -8.79 -5.85
N ALA A 110 -9.42 -9.53 -6.20
CA ALA A 110 -10.79 -9.08 -6.03
C ALA A 110 -11.14 -8.89 -4.55
N PHE A 111 -11.89 -7.83 -4.25
CA PHE A 111 -12.30 -7.51 -2.88
C PHE A 111 -13.65 -6.80 -2.86
N ARG A 112 -14.54 -7.15 -1.92
CA ARG A 112 -15.89 -6.59 -1.82
C ARG A 112 -15.86 -5.07 -1.56
N ARG A 113 -16.87 -4.37 -2.08
CA ARG A 113 -16.95 -2.89 -2.06
C ARG A 113 -17.31 -2.29 -0.71
N ILE A 114 -18.19 -2.94 0.05
CA ILE A 114 -18.74 -2.40 1.29
C ILE A 114 -18.20 -3.21 2.46
N ILE A 115 -16.88 -3.20 2.60
CA ILE A 115 -16.17 -3.83 3.71
C ILE A 115 -14.81 -3.15 3.92
N CYS A 116 -14.45 -2.91 5.18
CA CYS A 116 -13.16 -2.37 5.55
C CYS A 116 -12.05 -3.41 5.31
N PRO A 117 -11.01 -3.12 4.49
CA PRO A 117 -9.90 -4.04 4.27
C PRO A 117 -8.94 -4.17 5.47
N ALA A 118 -9.16 -3.41 6.54
CA ALA A 118 -8.37 -3.50 7.75
C ALA A 118 -8.99 -4.44 8.80
N CYS A 119 -10.27 -4.23 9.13
CA CYS A 119 -10.95 -4.91 10.25
C CYS A 119 -12.25 -5.64 9.86
N GLY A 120 -12.68 -5.58 8.58
CA GLY A 120 -13.89 -6.27 8.12
C GLY A 120 -15.21 -5.59 8.49
N GLU A 121 -15.22 -4.32 8.92
CA GLU A 121 -16.47 -3.57 9.16
C GLU A 121 -17.29 -3.46 7.86
N GLU A 122 -18.57 -3.81 7.91
CA GLU A 122 -19.51 -3.79 6.78
C GLU A 122 -20.62 -2.72 6.93
N THR A 123 -20.70 -2.06 8.09
CA THR A 123 -21.72 -1.03 8.35
C THR A 123 -21.43 0.22 7.52
N VAL A 124 -22.26 0.50 6.50
CA VAL A 124 -22.11 1.64 5.58
C VAL A 124 -21.89 2.97 6.31
N GLY A 125 -22.65 3.22 7.39
CA GLY A 125 -22.54 4.46 8.17
C GLY A 125 -21.21 4.65 8.92
N LYS A 126 -20.34 3.63 8.96
CA LYS A 126 -18.99 3.69 9.55
C LYS A 126 -17.87 3.61 8.51
N LEU A 127 -18.22 3.52 7.24
CA LEU A 127 -17.29 3.48 6.11
C LEU A 127 -17.36 4.83 5.39
N ALA A 128 -16.64 5.81 5.93
CA ALA A 128 -16.59 7.15 5.38
C ALA A 128 -15.84 7.18 4.04
N ILE A 129 -16.38 7.94 3.09
CA ILE A 129 -15.75 8.18 1.79
C ILE A 129 -15.54 9.67 1.63
N TYR A 130 -14.32 10.06 1.25
CA TYR A 130 -13.98 11.43 0.92
C TYR A 130 -13.40 11.55 -0.48
N THR A 131 -13.79 12.59 -1.19
CA THR A 131 -13.34 12.92 -2.55
C THR A 131 -13.03 14.41 -2.62
N ALA A 132 -12.06 14.79 -3.45
CA ALA A 132 -11.74 16.17 -3.77
C ALA A 132 -11.87 16.38 -5.28
N ASP A 133 -12.42 17.52 -5.71
CA ASP A 133 -12.68 17.80 -7.13
C ASP A 133 -11.39 17.79 -7.97
N GLN A 134 -10.27 18.22 -7.39
CA GLN A 134 -8.95 18.22 -8.03
C GLN A 134 -8.44 16.81 -8.33
N PHE A 135 -8.96 15.81 -7.62
CA PHE A 135 -8.58 14.40 -7.72
C PHE A 135 -9.82 13.51 -7.82
N ALA A 136 -10.77 13.85 -8.71
CA ALA A 136 -12.08 13.21 -8.76
C ALA A 136 -12.05 11.67 -8.93
N HIS A 137 -10.97 11.14 -9.51
CA HIS A 137 -10.71 9.70 -9.70
C HIS A 137 -10.03 9.03 -8.51
N VAL A 138 -9.63 9.75 -7.46
CA VAL A 138 -9.05 9.19 -6.24
C VAL A 138 -9.93 9.55 -5.06
N ARG A 139 -10.26 8.55 -4.24
CA ARG A 139 -11.05 8.74 -3.02
C ARG A 139 -10.37 8.13 -1.83
N VAL A 140 -10.57 8.73 -0.66
CA VAL A 140 -10.22 8.13 0.63
C VAL A 140 -11.40 7.28 1.08
N GLU A 141 -11.14 6.02 1.42
CA GLU A 141 -12.09 5.14 2.09
C GLU A 141 -11.57 4.89 3.51
N ALA A 142 -12.26 5.44 4.50
CA ALA A 142 -11.90 5.40 5.90
C ALA A 142 -12.91 4.58 6.72
N CYS A 143 -12.45 4.00 7.83
CA CYS A 143 -13.27 3.19 8.72
C CYS A 143 -13.29 3.80 10.12
N ASP A 144 -14.48 4.12 10.62
CA ASP A 144 -14.64 4.69 11.96
C ASP A 144 -14.43 3.66 13.07
N SER A 145 -14.59 2.36 12.78
CA SER A 145 -14.39 1.30 13.76
C SER A 145 -12.92 1.04 14.09
N CYS A 146 -12.02 1.12 13.10
CA CYS A 146 -10.59 0.82 13.29
C CYS A 146 -9.67 2.00 13.00
N ARG A 147 -10.22 3.13 12.56
CA ARG A 147 -9.51 4.37 12.23
C ARG A 147 -8.49 4.24 11.10
N TYR A 148 -8.47 3.13 10.37
CA TYR A 148 -7.64 2.99 9.17
C TYR A 148 -8.34 3.54 7.93
N TYR A 149 -7.55 4.10 7.02
CA TYR A 149 -7.99 4.45 5.68
C TYR A 149 -7.13 3.79 4.58
N ILE A 150 -7.72 3.64 3.41
CA ILE A 150 -7.04 3.29 2.16
C ILE A 150 -7.50 4.26 1.08
N LYS A 151 -6.62 4.61 0.14
CA LYS A 151 -7.05 5.34 -1.06
C LYS A 151 -7.47 4.34 -2.14
N THR A 152 -8.55 4.68 -2.84
CA THR A 152 -9.07 3.91 -3.95
C THR A 152 -9.04 4.75 -5.23
N VAL A 153 -8.47 4.19 -6.29
CA VAL A 153 -8.39 4.80 -7.61
C VAL A 153 -9.52 4.26 -8.49
N ASP A 154 -10.34 5.16 -9.01
CA ASP A 154 -11.53 4.87 -9.79
C ASP A 154 -11.25 5.00 -11.29
N LEU A 155 -10.97 3.86 -11.92
CA LEU A 155 -10.69 3.78 -13.35
C LEU A 155 -11.95 3.92 -14.21
N THR A 156 -13.15 3.97 -13.61
CA THR A 156 -14.36 4.37 -14.33
C THR A 156 -14.41 5.87 -14.60
N LYS A 157 -13.71 6.67 -13.77
CA LYS A 157 -13.61 8.13 -13.93
C LYS A 157 -12.39 8.56 -14.73
N ASN A 158 -11.27 7.86 -14.55
CA ASN A 158 -10.04 8.09 -15.32
C ASN A 158 -9.35 6.77 -15.67
N GLY A 159 -9.58 6.28 -16.89
CA GLY A 159 -8.98 5.04 -17.38
C GLY A 159 -7.47 5.10 -17.63
N HIS A 160 -6.86 6.31 -17.62
CA HIS A 160 -5.43 6.50 -17.79
C HIS A 160 -4.66 6.55 -16.47
N ALA A 161 -5.35 6.55 -15.33
CA ALA A 161 -4.71 6.54 -14.02
C ALA A 161 -3.93 5.25 -13.80
N VAL A 162 -2.78 5.36 -13.14
CA VAL A 162 -1.95 4.24 -12.71
C VAL A 162 -2.12 4.13 -11.20
N PRO A 163 -2.87 3.14 -10.67
CA PRO A 163 -3.35 3.19 -9.29
C PRO A 163 -2.27 3.43 -8.23
N VAL A 164 -1.12 2.76 -8.34
CA VAL A 164 0.00 2.93 -7.39
C VAL A 164 0.63 4.33 -7.49
N VAL A 165 0.65 4.94 -8.68
CA VAL A 165 1.24 6.27 -8.92
C VAL A 165 0.27 7.37 -8.53
N ASP A 166 -1.00 7.29 -8.92
CA ASP A 166 -2.02 8.28 -8.58
C ASP A 166 -2.34 8.28 -7.08
N GLU A 167 -2.28 7.11 -6.43
CA GLU A 167 -2.28 7.01 -4.97
C GLU A 167 -1.11 7.80 -4.37
N LEU A 168 0.10 7.62 -4.88
CA LEU A 168 1.28 8.33 -4.39
C LEU A 168 1.18 9.85 -4.62
N ALA A 169 0.70 10.26 -5.79
CA ALA A 169 0.63 11.66 -6.21
C ALA A 169 -0.43 12.49 -5.45
N THR A 170 -1.38 11.82 -4.78
CA THR A 170 -2.46 12.46 -4.04
C THR A 170 -2.14 12.64 -2.55
N ILE A 171 -0.97 13.24 -2.27
CA ILE A 171 -0.53 13.57 -0.90
C ILE A 171 -1.56 14.42 -0.13
N PRO A 172 -2.24 15.43 -0.73
CA PRO A 172 -3.24 16.20 0.01
C PRO A 172 -4.38 15.37 0.60
N LEU A 173 -4.74 14.25 -0.03
CA LEU A 173 -5.77 13.34 0.50
C LEU A 173 -5.30 12.59 1.75
N ASN A 174 -3.99 12.32 1.87
CA ASN A 174 -3.42 11.76 3.10
C ASN A 174 -3.48 12.78 4.24
N LEU A 175 -3.17 14.04 3.96
CA LEU A 175 -3.21 15.12 4.95
C LEU A 175 -4.63 15.28 5.49
N TRP A 176 -5.63 15.33 4.61
CA TRP A 176 -7.04 15.37 5.02
C TRP A 176 -7.37 14.19 5.95
N ALA A 177 -6.96 12.97 5.61
CA ALA A 177 -7.25 11.79 6.43
C ALA A 177 -6.56 11.86 7.81
N GLN A 178 -5.32 12.36 7.87
CA GLN A 178 -4.58 12.55 9.12
C GLN A 178 -5.21 13.62 10.01
N GLU A 179 -5.65 14.75 9.44
CA GLU A 179 -6.37 15.81 10.17
C GLU A 179 -7.70 15.32 10.76
N HIS A 180 -8.26 14.24 10.20
CA HIS A 180 -9.45 13.57 10.71
C HIS A 180 -9.12 12.33 11.55
N ASP A 181 -7.92 12.23 12.11
CA ASP A 181 -7.47 11.13 12.98
C ASP A 181 -7.59 9.72 12.35
N TYR A 182 -7.36 9.61 11.04
CA TYR A 182 -7.23 8.32 10.36
C TYR A 182 -5.77 7.98 10.08
N ILE A 183 -5.45 6.69 10.21
CA ILE A 183 -4.12 6.13 9.97
C ILE A 183 -4.13 5.42 8.63
N LYS A 184 -3.10 5.63 7.80
CA LYS A 184 -3.01 4.95 6.51
C LYS A 184 -2.81 3.46 6.74
N LEU A 185 -3.59 2.62 6.06
CA LEU A 185 -3.54 1.18 6.23
C LEU A 185 -2.15 0.62 5.93
N ARG A 186 -1.50 1.11 4.87
CA ARG A 186 -0.09 0.89 4.55
C ARG A 186 0.48 2.10 3.83
N ALA A 187 1.65 2.54 4.28
CA ALA A 187 2.45 3.51 3.56
C ALA A 187 2.97 2.91 2.24
N ASN A 188 3.14 3.77 1.24
CA ASN A 188 3.82 3.40 0.00
C ASN A 188 5.36 3.41 0.19
N LEU A 189 6.08 3.14 -0.91
CA LEU A 189 7.54 3.17 -0.96
C LEU A 189 8.17 4.48 -0.51
N LEU A 190 7.46 5.61 -0.47
CA LEU A 190 8.00 6.88 0.03
C LEU A 190 7.69 7.14 1.50
N GLY A 191 7.09 6.17 2.22
CA GLY A 191 6.76 6.30 3.63
C GLY A 191 5.59 7.23 3.92
N ILE A 192 4.76 7.50 2.90
CA ILE A 192 3.56 8.35 2.96
C ILE A 192 2.29 7.59 2.57
#